data_AF-A0A2M7SBH4-F1
#
_entry.id   AF-A0A2M7SBH4-F1
#
_cell.length_a   1.000
_cell.length_b   1.000
_cell.length_c   1.000
_cell.angle_alpha   90.00
_cell.angle_beta   90.00
_cell.angle_gamma   90.00
#
_symmetry.space_group_name_H-M   'P 1'
#
loop_
_entity.id
_entity.type
_entity.pdbx_description
1 polymer ?
#
loop_
_entity_poly.entity_id
_entity_poly.type
_entity_poly.pdbx_seq_one_letter_code
_entity_poly.pdbx_strand_id
1 'polypeptide(L)'
;MKHKPGKYIWFSLACLAWFILRVGARPTRIVYPCQRVAAAQSGWFLYAFLAPAFVAFWKGIKNFFSKHFKFIVIAGCIAFASFTGYRIYGQYKINLLRSQAGTIPALGVPGSAQPLDEISFVSFRYDPSVFYGETPPYDRAQNPAYDLVWQAVEDLQLGSSSNPLDGIIDPGDTVLIKVNLLGFNRPQYTHPAAVRPVIDMCIAAGAAKIFVGDCGQGFTNAKT
;
A
#
# COMPACT_ATOMS: atom_id res chain seq x y z
N MET A 1 -35.65 49.52 -20.71
CA MET A 1 -35.99 48.09 -20.91
C MET A 1 -35.73 47.34 -19.60
N LYS A 2 -36.77 46.80 -18.95
CA LYS A 2 -36.61 45.99 -17.73
C LYS A 2 -36.06 44.61 -18.12
N HIS A 3 -34.75 44.41 -18.00
CA HIS A 3 -34.13 43.10 -18.20
C HIS A 3 -34.64 42.12 -17.14
N LYS A 4 -35.29 41.02 -17.56
CA LYS A 4 -35.79 39.98 -16.65
C LYS A 4 -34.57 39.19 -16.12
N PRO A 5 -34.23 39.28 -14.82
CA PRO A 5 -32.98 38.70 -14.28
C PRO A 5 -32.91 37.17 -14.43
N GLY A 6 -34.05 36.49 -14.49
CA GLY A 6 -34.11 35.04 -14.67
C GLY A 6 -33.45 34.51 -15.94
N LYS A 7 -33.46 35.26 -17.05
CA LYS A 7 -32.89 34.78 -18.34
C LYS A 7 -31.36 34.69 -18.30
N TYR A 8 -30.70 35.59 -17.58
CA TYR A 8 -29.25 35.62 -17.44
C TYR A 8 -28.73 34.46 -16.57
N ILE A 9 -29.50 34.09 -15.55
CA ILE A 9 -29.18 32.97 -14.66
C ILE A 9 -29.15 31.66 -15.43
N TRP A 10 -30.21 31.38 -16.21
CA TRP A 10 -30.27 30.17 -17.03
C TRP A 10 -29.16 30.12 -18.10
N PHE A 11 -28.82 31.28 -18.67
CA PHE A 11 -27.71 31.37 -19.61
C PHE A 11 -26.36 31.07 -18.96
N SER A 12 -26.05 31.67 -17.80
CA SER A 12 -24.81 31.38 -17.08
C SER A 12 -24.73 29.93 -16.58
N LEU A 13 -25.85 29.33 -16.17
CA LEU A 13 -25.93 27.91 -15.84
C LEU A 13 -25.67 27.00 -17.05
N ALA A 14 -26.24 27.34 -18.21
CA ALA A 14 -25.98 26.62 -19.45
C ALA A 14 -24.51 26.72 -19.88
N CYS A 15 -23.89 27.90 -19.74
CA CYS A 15 -22.46 28.09 -19.96
C CYS A 15 -21.60 27.26 -18.99
N LEU A 16 -21.97 27.22 -17.70
CA LEU A 16 -21.28 26.42 -16.70
C LEU A 16 -21.39 24.92 -16.99
N ALA A 17 -22.59 24.43 -17.30
CA ALA A 17 -22.81 23.03 -17.65
C ALA A 17 -22.03 22.63 -18.90
N TRP A 18 -22.05 23.47 -19.94
CA TRP A 18 -21.28 23.26 -21.17
C TRP A 18 -19.77 23.21 -20.90
N PHE A 19 -19.27 24.10 -20.04
CA PHE A 19 -17.87 24.12 -19.64
C PHE A 19 -17.47 22.84 -18.88
N ILE A 20 -18.25 22.42 -17.88
CA ILE A 20 -17.97 21.21 -17.09
C ILE A 20 -18.00 19.96 -17.98
N LEU A 21 -19.01 19.82 -18.84
CA LEU A 21 -19.14 18.65 -19.73
C LEU A 21 -17.97 18.53 -20.72
N ARG A 22 -17.40 19.65 -21.18
CA ARG A 22 -16.34 19.64 -22.20
C ARG A 22 -14.93 19.64 -21.61
N VAL A 23 -14.73 20.27 -20.46
CA VAL A 23 -13.42 20.44 -19.80
C VAL A 23 -13.19 19.38 -18.71
N GLY A 24 -14.23 18.93 -17.99
CA GLY A 24 -14.08 18.00 -16.87
C GLY A 24 -13.40 16.67 -17.26
N ALA A 25 -13.82 16.08 -18.39
CA ALA A 25 -13.22 14.83 -18.88
C ALA A 25 -11.85 15.02 -19.58
N ARG A 26 -11.50 16.24 -20.00
CA ARG A 26 -10.24 16.57 -20.69
C ARG A 26 -9.81 18.02 -20.39
N PRO A 27 -9.02 18.26 -19.33
CA PRO A 27 -8.72 19.61 -18.84
C PRO A 27 -7.93 20.48 -19.83
N THR A 28 -7.22 19.87 -20.79
CA THR A 28 -6.50 20.59 -21.86
C THR A 28 -7.41 21.44 -22.76
N ARG A 29 -8.72 21.17 -22.78
CA ARG A 29 -9.70 21.93 -23.58
C ARG A 29 -10.06 23.30 -23.01
N ILE A 30 -9.57 23.65 -21.82
CA ILE A 30 -9.78 24.97 -21.20
C ILE A 30 -9.20 26.13 -22.03
N VAL A 31 -8.20 25.84 -22.86
CA VAL A 31 -7.52 26.86 -23.70
C VAL A 31 -8.40 27.28 -24.88
N TYR A 32 -9.41 26.50 -25.25
CA TYR A 32 -10.25 26.80 -26.41
C TYR A 32 -11.07 28.08 -26.19
N PRO A 33 -11.18 28.95 -27.21
CA PRO A 33 -11.81 30.27 -27.08
C PRO A 33 -13.27 30.18 -26.62
N CYS A 34 -14.03 29.19 -27.09
CA CYS A 34 -15.41 28.96 -26.65
C CYS A 34 -15.52 28.53 -25.17
N GLN A 35 -14.52 27.83 -24.66
CA GLN A 35 -14.48 27.40 -23.26
C GLN A 35 -14.04 28.55 -22.34
N ARG A 36 -13.14 29.42 -22.80
CA ARG A 36 -12.75 30.64 -22.09
C ARG A 36 -13.93 31.60 -21.93
N VAL A 37 -14.73 31.81 -22.97
CA VAL A 37 -15.94 32.65 -22.90
C VAL A 37 -17.01 32.03 -22.01
N ALA A 38 -17.22 30.71 -22.10
CA ALA A 38 -18.16 29.99 -21.23
C ALA A 38 -17.74 30.09 -19.75
N ALA A 39 -16.45 29.95 -19.44
CA ALA A 39 -15.91 30.13 -18.09
C ALA A 39 -16.14 31.56 -17.57
N ALA A 40 -15.81 32.57 -18.37
CA ALA A 40 -16.00 33.98 -17.99
C ALA A 40 -17.48 34.30 -17.67
N GLN A 41 -18.41 33.79 -18.48
CA GLN A 41 -19.85 34.02 -18.27
C GLN A 41 -20.45 33.17 -17.15
N SER A 42 -19.82 32.05 -16.80
CA SER A 42 -20.16 31.28 -15.60
C SER A 42 -19.70 31.94 -14.29
N GLY A 43 -18.64 32.77 -14.35
CA GLY A 43 -18.08 33.48 -13.20
C GLY A 43 -19.07 34.39 -12.48
N TRP A 44 -19.98 35.03 -13.22
CA TRP A 44 -21.05 35.85 -12.65
C TRP A 44 -22.05 35.05 -11.81
N PHE A 45 -22.38 33.83 -12.24
CA PHE A 45 -23.25 32.93 -11.47
C PHE A 45 -22.56 32.42 -10.21
N LEU A 46 -21.28 32.05 -10.31
CA LEU A 46 -20.47 31.63 -9.16
C LEU A 46 -20.38 32.78 -8.13
N TYR A 47 -20.12 34.01 -8.56
CA TYR A 47 -20.04 35.14 -7.63
C TYR A 47 -21.40 35.51 -7.02
N ALA A 48 -22.47 35.56 -7.82
CA ALA A 48 -23.79 35.96 -7.34
C ALA A 48 -24.46 34.93 -6.42
N PHE A 49 -24.18 33.63 -6.58
CA PHE A 49 -24.83 32.57 -5.79
C PHE A 49 -23.89 31.88 -4.80
N LEU A 50 -22.64 31.55 -5.18
CA LEU A 50 -21.73 30.87 -4.24
C LEU A 50 -21.17 31.81 -3.19
N ALA A 51 -20.90 33.08 -3.48
CA ALA A 51 -20.40 34.00 -2.47
C ALA A 51 -21.39 34.19 -1.30
N PRO A 52 -22.69 34.49 -1.53
CA PRO A 52 -23.65 34.59 -0.42
C PRO A 52 -23.94 33.23 0.23
N ALA A 53 -23.97 32.13 -0.53
CA ALA A 53 -24.12 30.79 0.04
C ALA A 53 -22.94 30.42 0.94
N PHE A 54 -21.71 30.75 0.53
CA PHE A 54 -20.49 30.53 1.30
C PHE A 54 -20.46 31.41 2.56
N VAL A 55 -20.86 32.68 2.46
CA VAL A 55 -20.96 33.57 3.62
C VAL A 55 -22.04 33.08 4.60
N ALA A 56 -23.19 32.62 4.11
CA ALA A 56 -24.26 32.06 4.94
C ALA A 56 -23.82 30.75 5.61
N PHE A 57 -23.16 29.87 4.86
CA PHE A 57 -22.56 28.63 5.37
C PHE A 57 -21.50 28.90 6.44
N TRP A 58 -20.61 29.86 6.21
CA TRP A 58 -19.56 30.25 7.15
C TRP A 58 -20.13 30.86 8.43
N LYS A 59 -21.18 31.71 8.31
CA LYS A 59 -21.93 32.21 9.47
C LYS A 59 -22.63 31.06 10.22
N GLY A 60 -23.18 30.08 9.50
CA GLY A 60 -23.76 28.87 10.08
C GLY A 60 -22.75 28.05 10.88
N ILE A 61 -21.58 27.77 10.30
CA ILE A 61 -20.46 27.10 10.98
C ILE A 61 -20.05 27.89 12.22
N LYS A 62 -19.83 29.21 12.10
CA LYS A 62 -19.42 30.05 13.23
C LYS A 62 -20.44 30.03 14.37
N ASN A 63 -21.74 30.10 14.04
CA ASN A 63 -22.82 30.04 15.02
C ASN A 63 -22.98 28.65 15.65
N PHE A 64 -22.75 27.58 14.88
CA PHE A 64 -22.76 26.21 15.40
C PHE A 64 -21.57 25.99 16.34
N PHE A 65 -20.37 26.38 15.93
CA PHE A 65 -19.17 26.29 16.76
C PHE A 65 -19.27 27.15 18.01
N SER A 66 -19.86 28.35 17.96
CA SER A 66 -20.01 29.18 19.16
C SER A 66 -21.02 28.62 20.15
N LYS A 67 -22.13 28.05 19.67
CA LYS A 67 -23.16 27.43 20.53
C LYS A 67 -22.72 26.09 21.11
N HIS A 68 -21.97 25.29 20.35
CA HIS A 68 -21.56 23.95 20.75
C HIS A 68 -20.08 23.86 21.14
N PHE A 69 -19.38 24.99 21.30
CA PHE A 69 -17.94 25.04 21.56
C PHE A 69 -17.52 24.12 22.70
N LYS A 70 -18.23 24.20 23.83
CA LYS A 70 -17.95 23.38 25.02
C LYS A 70 -18.06 21.88 24.73
N PHE A 71 -19.09 21.47 24.00
CA PHE A 71 -19.28 20.06 23.62
C PHE A 71 -18.21 19.59 22.63
N ILE A 72 -17.83 20.43 21.66
CA ILE A 72 -16.79 20.11 20.68
C ILE A 72 -15.42 19.96 21.37
N VAL A 73 -15.09 20.85 22.32
CA VAL A 73 -13.85 20.77 23.09
C VAL A 73 -13.81 19.49 23.93
N ILE A 74 -14.90 19.17 24.64
CA ILE A 74 -14.98 17.94 25.45
C ILE A 74 -14.86 16.69 24.58
N ALA A 75 -15.62 16.62 23.47
CA ALA A 75 -15.54 15.51 22.54
C ALA A 75 -14.14 15.38 21.91
N GLY A 76 -13.50 16.50 21.60
CA GLY A 76 -12.12 16.55 21.10
C GLY A 76 -11.13 16.02 22.13
N CYS A 77 -11.26 16.40 23.41
CA CYS A 77 -10.42 15.88 24.49
C CYS A 77 -10.60 14.36 24.68
N ILE A 78 -11.84 13.86 24.61
CA ILE A 78 -12.13 12.41 24.71
C ILE A 78 -11.53 11.65 23.53
N ALA A 79 -11.67 12.17 22.31
CA ALA A 79 -11.10 11.57 21.10
C ALA A 79 -9.57 11.57 21.17
N PHE A 80 -8.96 12.67 21.64
CA PHE A 80 -7.52 12.79 21.81
C PHE A 80 -6.99 11.82 22.88
N ALA A 81 -7.65 11.73 24.04
CA ALA A 81 -7.31 10.78 25.10
C ALA A 81 -7.45 9.32 24.63
N SER A 82 -8.52 9.00 23.89
CA SER A 82 -8.73 7.68 23.29
C SER A 82 -7.64 7.33 22.28
N PHE A 83 -7.28 8.27 21.39
CA PHE A 83 -6.25 8.07 20.37
C PHE A 83 -4.86 7.88 20.99
N THR A 84 -4.49 8.74 21.93
CA THR A 84 -3.21 8.64 22.65
C THR A 84 -3.12 7.37 23.50
N GLY A 85 -4.20 7.03 24.21
CA GLY A 85 -4.31 5.77 24.97
C GLY A 85 -4.16 4.54 24.07
N TYR A 86 -4.81 4.51 22.90
CA TYR A 86 -4.66 3.44 21.92
C TYR A 86 -3.20 3.30 21.44
N ARG A 87 -2.52 4.42 21.19
CA ARG A 87 -1.11 4.44 20.76
C ARG A 87 -0.17 3.91 21.86
N ILE A 88 -0.38 4.33 23.11
CA ILE A 88 0.41 3.86 24.27
C ILE A 88 0.18 2.37 24.51
N TYR A 89 -1.07 1.91 24.49
CA TYR A 89 -1.41 0.50 24.63
C TYR A 89 -0.79 -0.36 23.51
N GLY A 90 -0.85 0.12 22.26
CA GLY A 90 -0.19 -0.53 21.13
C GLY A 90 1.33 -0.67 21.34
N GLN A 91 2.00 0.40 21.79
CA GLN A 91 3.43 0.37 22.10
C GLN A 91 3.76 -0.60 23.25
N TYR A 92 2.98 -0.59 24.32
CA TYR A 92 3.14 -1.53 25.42
C TYR A 92 3.02 -2.99 24.94
N LYS A 93 2.00 -3.30 24.15
CA LYS A 93 1.78 -4.64 23.60
C LYS A 93 2.90 -5.07 22.65
N ILE A 94 3.43 -4.16 21.81
CA ILE A 94 4.59 -4.43 20.97
C ILE A 94 5.83 -4.75 21.82
N ASN A 95 6.08 -3.98 22.88
CA ASN A 95 7.22 -4.21 23.77
C ASN A 95 7.10 -5.54 24.52
N LEU A 96 5.89 -5.91 24.96
CA LEU A 96 5.61 -7.21 25.56
C LEU A 96 5.81 -8.36 24.57
N LEU A 97 5.33 -8.21 23.34
CA LEU A 97 5.57 -9.20 22.29
C LEU A 97 7.04 -9.30 21.93
N ARG A 98 7.80 -8.19 21.96
CA ARG A 98 9.25 -8.20 21.73
C ARG A 98 10.02 -8.89 22.85
N SER A 99 9.59 -8.74 24.11
CA SER A 99 10.23 -9.44 25.24
C SER A 99 9.88 -10.94 25.28
N GLN A 100 8.72 -11.33 24.73
CA GLN A 100 8.28 -12.73 24.62
C GLN A 100 8.72 -13.41 23.33
N ALA A 101 8.92 -12.65 22.25
CA ALA A 101 9.53 -13.14 21.04
C ALA A 101 10.98 -13.46 21.36
N GLY A 102 11.28 -14.76 21.48
CA GLY A 102 12.64 -15.23 21.40
C GLY A 102 13.18 -14.81 20.04
N THR A 103 13.86 -13.67 19.98
CA THR A 103 14.81 -13.41 18.91
C THR A 103 15.72 -14.62 18.87
N ILE A 104 15.80 -15.30 17.73
CA ILE A 104 17.01 -16.07 17.41
C ILE A 104 18.14 -15.11 17.77
N PRO A 105 19.00 -15.43 18.75
CA PRO A 105 20.09 -14.54 19.10
C PRO A 105 20.76 -14.23 17.78
N ALA A 106 20.83 -12.93 17.44
CA ALA A 106 21.61 -12.51 16.29
C ALA A 106 22.92 -13.28 16.43
N LEU A 107 23.16 -14.23 15.53
CA LEU A 107 24.41 -14.99 15.49
C LEU A 107 25.47 -13.92 15.68
N GLY A 108 26.21 -14.01 16.78
CA GLY A 108 27.06 -12.93 17.27
C GLY A 108 28.21 -12.73 16.29
N VAL A 109 27.91 -12.19 15.12
CA VAL A 109 28.84 -11.74 14.11
C VAL A 109 29.34 -10.41 14.66
N PRO A 110 30.55 -10.37 15.24
CA PRO A 110 31.14 -9.15 15.71
C PRO A 110 31.52 -8.38 14.45
N GLY A 111 30.64 -7.48 14.03
CA GLY A 111 30.82 -6.71 12.82
C GLY A 111 29.46 -6.29 12.32
N SER A 112 29.20 -4.99 12.37
CA SER A 112 28.36 -4.39 11.34
C SER A 112 28.91 -4.89 10.00
N ALA A 113 28.22 -5.84 9.37
CA ALA A 113 28.47 -6.15 7.97
C ALA A 113 28.28 -4.83 7.24
N GLN A 114 29.39 -4.16 6.94
CA GLN A 114 29.40 -3.18 5.87
C GLN A 114 28.78 -3.91 4.69
N PRO A 115 27.81 -3.32 3.96
CA PRO A 115 27.34 -3.94 2.74
C PRO A 115 28.59 -4.24 1.93
N LEU A 116 28.84 -5.52 1.67
CA LEU A 116 29.85 -5.90 0.70
C LEU A 116 29.50 -5.07 -0.54
N ASP A 117 30.49 -4.41 -1.16
CA ASP A 117 30.34 -3.75 -2.46
C ASP A 117 29.92 -4.75 -3.58
N GLU A 118 29.62 -6.00 -3.21
CA GLU A 118 29.02 -7.04 -4.00
C GLU A 118 27.58 -6.66 -4.37
N ILE A 119 27.44 -6.43 -5.67
CA ILE A 119 26.19 -6.26 -6.40
C ILE A 119 25.16 -7.27 -5.87
N SER A 120 24.05 -6.76 -5.32
CA SER A 120 22.89 -7.60 -5.06
C SER A 120 22.41 -8.17 -6.39
N PHE A 121 22.52 -9.49 -6.57
CA PHE A 121 22.01 -10.17 -7.75
C PHE A 121 20.48 -10.12 -7.71
N VAL A 122 19.88 -9.59 -8.77
CA VAL A 122 18.43 -9.47 -8.91
C VAL A 122 18.03 -9.99 -10.28
N SER A 123 17.01 -10.85 -10.30
CA SER A 123 16.37 -11.37 -11.51
C SER A 123 14.88 -11.05 -11.47
N PHE A 124 14.29 -10.90 -12.65
CA PHE A 124 12.86 -10.67 -12.81
C PHE A 124 12.34 -11.57 -13.94
N ARG A 125 11.28 -12.33 -13.64
CA ARG A 125 10.46 -12.99 -14.67
C ARG A 125 9.01 -12.62 -14.50
N TYR A 126 8.32 -12.54 -15.62
CA TYR A 126 6.90 -12.22 -15.69
C TYR A 126 6.22 -13.10 -16.73
N ASP A 127 5.19 -13.81 -16.29
CA ASP A 127 4.30 -14.56 -17.16
C ASP A 127 2.85 -14.29 -16.72
N PRO A 128 2.03 -13.61 -17.56
CA PRO A 128 0.65 -13.28 -17.21
C PRO A 128 -0.30 -14.50 -17.18
N SER A 129 0.13 -15.65 -17.72
CA SER A 129 -0.66 -16.88 -17.72
C SER A 129 -0.48 -17.71 -16.44
N VAL A 130 0.58 -17.43 -15.69
CA VAL A 130 0.90 -18.12 -14.43
C VAL A 130 0.07 -17.54 -13.29
N PHE A 131 -0.50 -18.42 -12.49
CA PHE A 131 -1.25 -18.09 -11.28
C PHE A 131 -0.72 -18.88 -10.08
N TYR A 132 -1.03 -18.42 -8.88
CA TYR A 132 -0.73 -19.19 -7.68
C TYR A 132 -1.74 -20.35 -7.56
N GLY A 133 -1.25 -21.57 -7.29
CA GLY A 133 -2.12 -22.74 -7.10
C GLY A 133 -3.16 -22.52 -5.98
N GLU A 134 -4.27 -23.25 -6.05
CA GLU A 134 -5.43 -23.01 -5.17
C GLU A 134 -5.31 -23.64 -3.78
N THR A 135 -4.65 -24.79 -3.65
CA THR A 135 -4.56 -25.53 -2.38
C THR A 135 -3.15 -26.06 -2.11
N PRO A 136 -2.69 -26.01 -0.84
CA PRO A 136 -1.45 -26.67 -0.43
C PRO A 136 -1.63 -28.20 -0.37
N PRO A 137 -0.54 -28.99 -0.50
CA PRO A 137 0.85 -28.53 -0.62
C PRO A 137 1.19 -28.02 -2.03
N TYR A 138 1.93 -26.91 -2.12
CA TYR A 138 2.35 -26.30 -3.40
C TYR A 138 3.56 -27.03 -4.02
N ASP A 139 3.49 -28.36 -4.08
CA ASP A 139 4.53 -29.18 -4.72
C ASP A 139 4.69 -28.83 -6.21
N ARG A 140 5.76 -29.33 -6.84
CA ARG A 140 6.05 -29.00 -8.24
C ARG A 140 4.90 -29.35 -9.20
N ALA A 141 4.17 -30.42 -8.93
CA ALA A 141 3.08 -30.86 -9.81
C ALA A 141 1.82 -30.00 -9.68
N GLN A 142 1.57 -29.43 -8.50
CA GLN A 142 0.34 -28.69 -8.16
C GLN A 142 0.53 -27.18 -8.11
N ASN A 143 1.75 -26.68 -8.31
CA ASN A 143 2.09 -25.27 -8.25
C ASN A 143 2.42 -24.70 -9.64
N PRO A 144 1.46 -24.01 -10.30
CA PRO A 144 1.68 -23.43 -11.62
C PRO A 144 2.78 -22.36 -11.65
N ALA A 145 3.11 -21.77 -10.49
CA ALA A 145 4.19 -20.78 -10.36
C ALA A 145 5.58 -21.41 -10.15
N TYR A 146 5.67 -22.73 -9.97
CA TYR A 146 6.91 -23.40 -9.56
C TYR A 146 8.04 -23.15 -10.56
N ASP A 147 7.82 -23.47 -11.84
CA ASP A 147 8.87 -23.36 -12.85
C ASP A 147 9.21 -21.90 -13.17
N LEU A 148 8.25 -20.96 -13.05
CA LEU A 148 8.52 -19.53 -13.22
C LEU A 148 9.48 -19.01 -12.14
N VAL A 149 9.26 -19.39 -10.88
CA VAL A 149 10.16 -19.04 -9.78
C VAL A 149 11.50 -19.73 -9.96
N TRP A 150 11.50 -21.01 -10.37
CA TRP A 150 12.73 -21.76 -10.63
C TRP A 150 13.63 -21.05 -11.64
N GLN A 151 13.06 -20.73 -12.80
CA GLN A 151 13.77 -20.02 -13.86
C GLN A 151 14.23 -18.63 -13.43
N ALA A 152 13.43 -17.92 -12.61
CA ALA A 152 13.85 -16.62 -12.09
C ALA A 152 15.12 -16.76 -11.22
N VAL A 153 15.23 -17.78 -10.36
CA VAL A 153 16.45 -17.99 -9.57
C VAL A 153 17.59 -18.48 -10.46
N GLU A 154 17.31 -19.34 -11.45
CA GLU A 154 18.30 -19.81 -12.43
C GLU A 154 18.96 -18.65 -13.20
N ASP A 155 18.19 -17.61 -13.56
CA ASP A 155 18.70 -16.42 -14.24
C ASP A 155 19.76 -15.65 -13.44
N LEU A 156 19.85 -15.86 -12.12
CA LEU A 156 20.90 -15.28 -11.28
C LEU A 156 22.26 -15.94 -11.52
N GLN A 157 22.29 -17.12 -12.15
CA GLN A 157 23.51 -17.89 -12.47
C GLN A 157 24.39 -18.17 -11.24
N LEU A 158 23.75 -18.43 -10.11
CA LEU A 158 24.42 -18.72 -8.83
C LEU A 158 24.80 -20.19 -8.67
N GLY A 159 24.31 -21.06 -9.56
CA GLY A 159 24.47 -22.50 -9.48
C GLY A 159 24.19 -23.20 -10.80
N SER A 160 24.00 -24.51 -10.76
CA SER A 160 23.68 -25.33 -11.93
C SER A 160 22.19 -25.26 -12.31
N SER A 161 21.86 -25.60 -13.56
CA SER A 161 20.46 -25.74 -13.97
C SER A 161 19.70 -26.84 -13.21
N SER A 162 20.41 -27.85 -12.69
CA SER A 162 19.82 -28.88 -11.81
C SER A 162 19.47 -28.36 -10.43
N ASN A 163 20.15 -27.32 -9.95
CA ASN A 163 19.82 -26.62 -8.71
C ASN A 163 20.39 -25.18 -8.71
N PRO A 164 19.56 -24.16 -8.94
CA PRO A 164 20.00 -22.77 -9.03
C PRO A 164 20.74 -22.18 -7.82
N LEU A 165 20.69 -22.83 -6.65
CA LEU A 165 21.33 -22.36 -5.43
C LEU A 165 22.55 -23.18 -4.99
N ASP A 166 22.95 -24.21 -5.74
CA ASP A 166 24.04 -25.12 -5.33
C ASP A 166 25.44 -24.50 -5.37
N GLY A 167 25.64 -23.34 -6.00
CA GLY A 167 26.92 -22.62 -5.94
C GLY A 167 27.02 -21.63 -4.78
N ILE A 168 25.96 -21.46 -3.97
CA ILE A 168 25.94 -20.56 -2.81
C ILE A 168 25.43 -21.19 -1.51
N ILE A 169 24.99 -22.45 -1.53
CA ILE A 169 24.57 -23.21 -0.35
C ILE A 169 25.42 -24.48 -0.29
N ASP A 170 26.11 -24.66 0.82
CA ASP A 170 26.88 -25.87 1.09
C ASP A 170 26.05 -26.90 1.88
N PRO A 171 26.30 -28.22 1.72
CA PRO A 171 25.67 -29.24 2.53
C PRO A 171 25.92 -29.03 4.03
N GLY A 172 24.85 -28.99 4.83
CA GLY A 172 24.93 -28.71 6.26
C GLY A 172 24.53 -27.29 6.66
N ASP A 173 24.37 -26.39 5.69
CA ASP A 173 24.07 -24.99 5.97
C ASP A 173 22.72 -24.77 6.66
N THR A 174 22.66 -23.68 7.42
CA THR A 174 21.41 -23.13 7.93
C THR A 174 21.01 -21.93 7.08
N VAL A 175 19.90 -22.05 6.36
CA VAL A 175 19.44 -21.04 5.40
C VAL A 175 18.26 -20.26 5.97
N LEU A 176 18.29 -18.93 5.85
CA LEU A 176 17.17 -18.04 6.17
C LEU A 176 16.58 -17.46 4.88
N ILE A 177 15.33 -17.82 4.56
CA ILE A 177 14.58 -17.23 3.44
C ILE A 177 13.79 -16.05 3.99
N LYS A 178 14.20 -14.83 3.66
CA LYS A 178 13.47 -13.61 4.01
C LYS A 178 12.50 -13.24 2.89
N VAL A 179 11.24 -13.59 3.07
CA VAL A 179 10.16 -13.16 2.16
C VAL A 179 9.75 -11.70 2.41
N ASN A 180 9.24 -11.04 1.38
CA ASN A 180 8.82 -9.64 1.49
C ASN A 180 7.46 -9.54 2.21
N LEU A 181 7.32 -8.53 3.07
CA LEU A 181 6.05 -8.16 3.69
C LEU A 181 5.47 -6.98 2.91
N LEU A 182 4.33 -7.17 2.27
CA LEU A 182 3.72 -6.13 1.41
C LEU A 182 2.82 -5.17 2.20
N GLY A 183 2.35 -5.53 3.41
CA GLY A 183 1.51 -4.63 4.19
C GLY A 183 1.35 -4.98 5.67
N PHE A 184 1.27 -3.93 6.51
CA PHE A 184 1.04 -4.06 7.96
C PHE A 184 -0.44 -4.26 8.35
N ASN A 185 -1.38 -3.82 7.51
CA ASN A 185 -2.81 -3.73 7.85
C ASN A 185 -3.68 -4.84 7.23
N ARG A 186 -3.13 -5.65 6.34
CA ARG A 186 -3.74 -6.85 5.76
C ARG A 186 -2.62 -7.88 5.60
N PRO A 187 -2.86 -9.18 5.83
CA PRO A 187 -1.87 -10.22 5.58
C PRO A 187 -1.59 -10.28 4.07
N GLN A 188 -0.70 -9.41 3.61
CA GLN A 188 -0.14 -9.41 2.27
C GLN A 188 1.31 -9.84 2.44
N TYR A 189 1.51 -11.14 2.35
CA TYR A 189 2.81 -11.79 2.39
C TYR A 189 3.08 -12.40 1.01
N THR A 190 4.35 -12.70 0.72
CA THR A 190 4.72 -13.49 -0.46
C THR A 190 3.94 -14.80 -0.44
N HIS A 191 3.19 -15.09 -1.49
CA HIS A 191 2.37 -16.29 -1.56
C HIS A 191 3.23 -17.55 -1.36
N PRO A 192 2.81 -18.57 -0.57
CA PRO A 192 3.67 -19.72 -0.26
C PRO A 192 4.08 -20.52 -1.51
N ALA A 193 3.24 -20.52 -2.55
CA ALA A 193 3.55 -21.07 -3.87
C ALA A 193 4.82 -20.45 -4.51
N ALA A 194 5.16 -19.19 -4.18
CA ALA A 194 6.40 -18.56 -4.64
C ALA A 194 7.61 -18.92 -3.76
N VAL A 195 7.39 -19.30 -2.50
CA VAL A 195 8.45 -19.63 -1.54
C VAL A 195 8.86 -21.09 -1.67
N ARG A 196 7.91 -21.98 -1.96
CA ARG A 196 8.14 -23.42 -2.00
C ARG A 196 9.27 -23.86 -2.95
N PRO A 197 9.39 -23.36 -4.20
CA PRO A 197 10.47 -23.74 -5.09
C PRO A 197 11.86 -23.41 -4.52
N VAL A 198 11.99 -22.28 -3.82
CA VAL A 198 13.23 -21.86 -3.17
C VAL A 198 13.59 -22.80 -2.02
N ILE A 199 12.62 -23.24 -1.22
CA ILE A 199 12.83 -24.25 -0.18
C ILE A 199 13.36 -25.55 -0.81
N ASP A 200 12.76 -25.97 -1.93
CA ASP A 200 13.16 -27.21 -2.61
C ASP A 200 14.58 -27.11 -3.20
N MET A 201 15.00 -25.95 -3.72
CA MET A 201 16.39 -25.68 -4.11
C MET A 201 17.36 -25.79 -2.92
N CYS A 202 17.01 -25.19 -1.77
CA CYS A 202 17.83 -25.28 -0.55
C CYS A 202 17.97 -26.72 -0.05
N ILE A 203 16.87 -27.50 -0.08
CA ILE A 203 16.91 -28.92 0.28
C ILE A 203 17.82 -29.69 -0.69
N ALA A 204 17.66 -29.45 -2.00
CA ALA A 204 18.47 -30.10 -3.02
C ALA A 204 19.97 -29.73 -2.93
N ALA A 205 20.29 -28.54 -2.40
CA ALA A 205 21.68 -28.11 -2.16
C ALA A 205 22.28 -28.74 -0.88
N GLY A 206 21.45 -29.38 -0.05
CA GLY A 206 21.89 -30.06 1.16
C GLY A 206 21.80 -29.21 2.43
N ALA A 207 21.02 -28.12 2.45
CA ALA A 207 20.78 -27.33 3.66
C ALA A 207 20.23 -28.21 4.79
N ALA A 208 20.84 -28.16 5.97
CA ALA A 208 20.41 -28.93 7.13
C ALA A 208 19.19 -28.32 7.83
N LYS A 209 19.08 -26.98 7.79
CA LYS A 209 17.97 -26.23 8.40
C LYS A 209 17.55 -25.09 7.51
N ILE A 210 16.24 -24.91 7.34
CA ILE A 210 15.67 -23.83 6.54
C ILE A 210 14.66 -23.09 7.42
N PHE A 211 14.91 -21.80 7.64
CA PHE A 211 13.98 -20.90 8.31
C PHE A 211 13.31 -20.01 7.26
N VAL A 212 11.98 -19.95 7.25
CA VAL A 212 11.24 -18.98 6.46
C VAL A 212 10.84 -17.83 7.37
N GLY A 213 11.52 -16.70 7.21
CA GLY A 213 11.33 -15.49 8.01
C GLY A 213 10.12 -14.68 7.57
N ASP A 214 8.94 -15.28 7.64
CA ASP A 214 7.67 -14.59 7.40
C ASP A 214 7.21 -13.89 8.70
N CYS A 215 7.23 -12.55 8.69
CA CYS A 215 6.92 -11.74 9.86
C CYS A 215 6.14 -10.48 9.45
N GLY A 216 4.83 -10.48 9.70
CA GLY A 216 4.15 -9.24 10.10
C GLY A 216 4.21 -9.15 11.63
N GLN A 217 4.73 -8.06 12.19
CA GLN A 217 4.53 -7.75 13.62
C GLN A 217 3.02 -7.72 13.91
N GLY A 218 2.47 -8.79 14.51
CA GLY A 218 1.05 -8.84 14.91
C GLY A 218 0.30 -10.17 14.70
N PHE A 219 0.86 -11.18 14.02
CA PHE A 219 0.15 -12.41 13.66
C PHE A 219 0.29 -13.61 14.63
N THR A 220 0.71 -13.39 15.89
CA THR A 220 0.86 -14.47 16.89
C THR A 220 -0.46 -14.99 17.49
N ASN A 221 -1.63 -14.60 16.97
CA ASN A 221 -2.93 -14.91 17.56
C ASN A 221 -3.96 -15.52 16.58
N ALA A 222 -3.52 -16.25 15.55
CA ALA A 222 -4.43 -17.20 14.92
C ALA A 222 -4.59 -18.39 15.88
N LYS A 223 -5.65 -18.38 16.70
CA LYS A 223 -6.10 -19.57 17.41
C LYS A 223 -6.41 -20.63 16.35
N THR A 224 -5.66 -21.73 16.40
CA THR A 224 -6.05 -23.01 15.81
C THR A 224 -7.24 -23.60 16.57
#